data_AF-A0A2V9CF44-F1
#
_entry.id   AF-A0A2V9CF44-F1
#
_cell.length_a   1.000
_cell.length_b   1.000
_cell.length_c   1.000
_cell.angle_alpha   90.00
_cell.angle_beta   90.00
_cell.angle_gamma   90.00
#
_symmetry.space_group_name_H-M   'P 1'
#
loop_
_entity.id
_entity.type
_entity.pdbx_description
1 polymer ?
#
loop_
_entity_poly.entity_id
_entity_poly.type
_entity_poly.pdbx_seq_one_letter_code
_entity_poly.pdbx_strand_id
1 'polypeptide(L)'
;MHAQGAPPERSERRAEDIPKDLNELNRQTILRIRNSIDTKHKKYSKLYASLDHVRNRPFVLAITAFDSPYARLACQRASEAVVYGYYVDEERFLKEGETLQGQRLTSVRKDNLSEVPLAVFGREEFSWLSAVIFSSCASWGKVRALSSDPNPNIFFEAVRLNTSGVMPHVVRAKKSAYSESLLDGLRVYHNPSATHKLDVKAFRHLDVFQSYFSEGDAEWMYDQRDGLLLYRSVITGIPRQATSGNPAASSSL
;
A
#
# COMPACT_ATOMS: atom_id res chain seq x y z
N MET A 1 -12.68 -2.57 -7.88
CA MET A 1 -13.56 -1.53 -8.46
C MET A 1 -12.66 -0.72 -9.36
N HIS A 2 -12.64 -0.98 -10.67
CA HIS A 2 -11.81 -0.16 -11.57
C HIS A 2 -12.54 1.15 -11.85
N ALA A 3 -11.83 2.28 -11.90
CA ALA A 3 -12.39 3.50 -12.46
C ALA A 3 -12.77 3.20 -13.93
N GLN A 4 -13.99 3.59 -14.33
CA GLN A 4 -14.44 3.41 -15.72
C GLN A 4 -13.40 4.01 -16.68
N GLY A 5 -12.85 3.17 -17.56
CA GLY A 5 -11.88 3.59 -18.59
C GLY A 5 -10.41 3.32 -18.30
N ALA A 6 -10.02 2.84 -17.10
CA ALA A 6 -8.63 2.47 -16.82
C ALA A 6 -8.32 1.01 -17.21
N PRO A 7 -7.17 0.72 -17.86
CA PRO A 7 -6.76 -0.65 -18.17
C PRO A 7 -6.55 -1.48 -16.89
N PRO A 8 -6.93 -2.77 -16.90
CA PRO A 8 -6.72 -3.66 -15.75
C PRO A 8 -5.22 -3.91 -15.50
N GLU A 9 -4.82 -4.16 -14.25
CA GLU A 9 -3.40 -4.38 -13.83
C GLU A 9 -2.66 -5.42 -14.71
N ARG A 10 -3.37 -6.36 -15.33
CA ARG A 10 -2.79 -7.45 -16.12
C ARG A 10 -2.37 -7.03 -17.54
N SER A 11 -2.95 -5.98 -18.12
CA SER A 11 -2.67 -5.60 -19.52
C SER A 11 -1.35 -4.85 -19.72
N GLU A 12 -0.68 -4.42 -18.65
CA GLU A 12 0.51 -3.54 -18.74
C GLU A 12 1.82 -4.19 -18.26
N ARG A 13 1.89 -5.52 -18.06
CA ARG A 13 3.13 -6.13 -17.58
C ARG A 13 4.19 -6.25 -18.68
N ARG A 14 5.19 -5.37 -18.67
CA ARG A 14 6.59 -5.73 -18.95
C ARG A 14 7.39 -5.66 -17.64
N ALA A 15 8.45 -6.47 -17.54
CA ALA A 15 9.23 -6.63 -16.31
C ALA A 15 10.04 -5.39 -15.90
N GLU A 16 10.05 -4.33 -16.72
CA GLU A 16 10.97 -3.18 -16.65
C GLU A 16 10.30 -1.85 -16.31
N ASP A 17 8.97 -1.78 -16.19
CA ASP A 17 8.26 -0.50 -16.08
C ASP A 17 8.02 -0.09 -14.62
N ILE A 18 9.03 0.48 -13.94
CA ILE A 18 8.74 1.42 -12.86
C ILE A 18 8.07 2.64 -13.54
N PRO A 19 6.92 3.13 -13.06
CA PRO A 19 6.31 4.35 -13.61
C PRO A 19 7.34 5.49 -13.63
N LYS A 20 7.53 6.10 -14.80
CA LYS A 20 8.50 7.18 -15.00
C LYS A 20 8.15 8.45 -14.21
N ASP A 21 6.87 8.60 -13.88
CA ASP A 21 6.31 9.69 -13.10
C ASP A 21 5.68 9.11 -11.83
N LEU A 22 6.45 9.10 -10.74
CA LEU A 22 6.03 8.60 -9.44
C LEU A 22 5.05 9.58 -8.79
N ASN A 23 5.20 10.87 -9.06
CA ASN A 23 4.31 11.89 -8.54
C ASN A 23 2.89 11.76 -9.12
N GLU A 24 2.75 11.46 -10.41
CA GLU A 24 1.46 11.16 -11.02
C GLU A 24 0.86 9.85 -10.50
N LEU A 25 1.69 8.79 -10.34
CA LEU A 25 1.25 7.53 -9.72
C LEU A 25 0.68 7.78 -8.31
N ASN A 26 1.40 8.56 -7.50
CA ASN A 26 0.99 8.94 -6.16
C ASN A 26 -0.27 9.80 -6.17
N ARG A 27 -0.36 10.82 -7.05
CA ARG A 27 -1.55 11.67 -7.21
C ARG A 27 -2.80 10.83 -7.51
N GLN A 28 -2.71 9.91 -8.46
CA GLN A 28 -3.81 9.01 -8.81
C GLN A 28 -4.22 8.12 -7.64
N THR A 29 -3.26 7.59 -6.89
CA THR A 29 -3.54 6.76 -5.72
C THR A 29 -4.18 7.57 -4.60
N ILE A 30 -3.69 8.79 -4.32
CA ILE A 30 -4.29 9.73 -3.36
C ILE A 30 -5.76 9.97 -3.71
N LEU A 31 -6.07 10.25 -4.99
CA LEU A 31 -7.44 10.46 -5.45
C LEU A 31 -8.33 9.22 -5.24
N ARG A 32 -7.84 8.01 -5.50
CA ARG A 32 -8.59 6.76 -5.29
C ARG A 32 -8.89 6.49 -3.81
N ILE A 33 -7.88 6.64 -2.95
CA ILE A 33 -8.04 6.47 -1.49
C ILE A 33 -9.03 7.51 -0.97
N ARG A 34 -8.89 8.77 -1.39
CA ARG A 34 -9.79 9.84 -0.95
C ARG A 34 -11.23 9.64 -1.42
N ASN A 35 -11.45 9.24 -2.68
CA ASN A 35 -12.78 8.90 -3.18
C ASN A 35 -13.42 7.73 -2.40
N SER A 36 -12.61 6.74 -1.99
CA SER A 36 -13.07 5.62 -1.17
C SER A 36 -13.53 6.08 0.21
N ILE A 37 -12.76 6.97 0.85
CA ILE A 37 -13.11 7.59 2.12
C ILE A 37 -14.37 8.44 1.98
N ASP A 38 -14.48 9.30 0.97
CA ASP A 38 -15.66 10.15 0.74
C ASP A 38 -16.93 9.31 0.51
N THR A 39 -16.81 8.21 -0.25
CA THR A 39 -17.91 7.26 -0.45
C THR A 39 -18.35 6.64 0.88
N LYS A 40 -17.39 6.26 1.73
CA LYS A 40 -17.67 5.67 3.03
C LYS A 40 -18.21 6.68 4.03
N HIS A 41 -17.77 7.93 3.99
CA HIS A 41 -18.34 9.02 4.76
C HIS A 41 -19.83 9.21 4.46
N LYS A 42 -20.20 9.29 3.16
CA LYS A 42 -21.61 9.37 2.76
C LYS A 42 -22.44 8.20 3.29
N LYS A 43 -21.89 6.98 3.26
CA LYS A 43 -22.57 5.79 3.77
C LYS A 43 -22.63 5.76 5.30
N TYR A 44 -21.59 6.24 5.97
CA TYR A 44 -21.56 6.37 7.41
C TYR A 44 -22.66 7.31 7.89
N SER A 45 -22.68 8.54 7.37
CA SER A 45 -23.63 9.57 7.77
C SER A 45 -25.08 9.19 7.47
N LYS A 46 -25.34 8.47 6.37
CA LYS A 46 -26.71 8.07 5.98
C LYS A 46 -27.22 6.80 6.65
N LEU A 47 -26.33 5.88 7.03
CA LEU A 47 -26.70 4.53 7.44
C LEU A 47 -25.92 4.04 8.65
N TYR A 48 -24.58 4.02 8.61
CA TYR A 48 -23.84 3.33 9.67
C TYR A 48 -23.93 4.02 11.02
N ALA A 49 -24.03 5.34 11.06
CA ALA A 49 -24.12 6.11 12.29
C ALA A 49 -25.36 5.75 13.14
N SER A 50 -26.44 5.22 12.54
CA SER A 50 -27.65 4.81 13.24
C SER A 50 -27.68 3.35 13.68
N LEU A 51 -26.69 2.54 13.29
CA LEU A 51 -26.64 1.12 13.67
C LEU A 51 -26.11 0.97 15.11
N ASP A 52 -26.82 0.21 15.95
CA ASP A 52 -26.46 0.06 17.38
C ASP A 52 -25.06 -0.53 17.60
N HIS A 53 -24.61 -1.42 16.72
CA HIS A 53 -23.27 -2.01 16.79
C HIS A 53 -22.15 -1.09 16.26
N VAL A 54 -22.50 0.07 15.71
CA VAL A 54 -21.55 1.07 15.19
C VAL A 54 -21.54 2.33 16.07
N ARG A 55 -22.70 2.81 16.48
CA ARG A 55 -22.84 4.04 17.25
C ARG A 55 -22.01 3.98 18.53
N ASN A 56 -21.38 5.11 18.88
CA ASN A 56 -20.56 5.28 20.08
C ASN A 56 -19.36 4.32 20.19
N ARG A 57 -18.88 3.79 19.06
CA ARG A 57 -17.73 2.89 19.00
C ARG A 57 -16.69 3.39 18.00
N PRO A 58 -15.41 3.01 18.16
CA PRO A 58 -14.40 3.31 17.17
C PRO A 58 -14.79 2.74 15.79
N PHE A 59 -14.75 3.58 14.77
CA PHE A 59 -14.97 3.16 13.39
C PHE A 59 -13.64 3.09 12.66
N VAL A 60 -13.29 1.90 12.16
CA VAL A 60 -12.04 1.67 11.44
C VAL A 60 -12.34 1.37 9.98
N LEU A 61 -11.68 2.09 9.07
CA LEU A 61 -11.83 1.87 7.63
C LEU A 61 -10.62 1.12 7.07
N ALA A 62 -10.86 -0.09 6.55
CA ALA A 62 -9.84 -0.84 5.81
C ALA A 62 -9.85 -0.45 4.33
N ILE A 63 -8.69 -0.04 3.82
CA ILE A 63 -8.46 0.37 2.43
C ILE A 63 -7.34 -0.49 1.85
N THR A 64 -7.56 -0.97 0.63
CA THR A 64 -6.57 -1.75 -0.10
C THR A 64 -6.35 -1.15 -1.48
N ALA A 65 -5.09 -0.96 -1.87
CA ALA A 65 -4.71 -0.47 -3.20
C ALA A 65 -4.23 -1.63 -4.08
N PHE A 66 -5.17 -2.35 -4.71
CA PHE A 66 -4.86 -3.43 -5.69
C PHE A 66 -5.55 -3.21 -7.04
N ASP A 67 -6.24 -2.10 -7.21
CA ASP A 67 -7.21 -1.85 -8.27
C ASP A 67 -6.63 -1.11 -9.49
N SER A 68 -5.33 -0.81 -9.48
CA SER A 68 -4.62 -0.16 -10.58
C SER A 68 -3.31 -0.87 -10.94
N PRO A 69 -2.80 -0.67 -12.17
CA PRO A 69 -1.40 -0.93 -12.48
C PRO A 69 -0.50 -0.31 -11.41
N TYR A 70 0.54 -1.04 -11.03
CA TYR A 70 1.55 -0.61 -10.05
C TYR A 70 1.01 -0.23 -8.67
N ALA A 71 -0.24 -0.59 -8.31
CA ALA A 71 -0.81 -0.27 -6.99
C ALA A 71 0.02 -0.84 -5.82
N ARG A 72 0.81 -1.89 -6.08
CA ARG A 72 1.79 -2.44 -5.14
C ARG A 72 2.92 -1.45 -4.80
N LEU A 73 3.31 -0.58 -5.73
CA LEU A 73 4.30 0.48 -5.53
C LEU A 73 3.72 1.69 -4.79
N ALA A 74 2.39 1.85 -4.79
CA ALA A 74 1.71 2.81 -3.93
C ALA A 74 1.79 2.30 -2.48
N CYS A 75 2.95 2.52 -1.87
CA CYS A 75 3.24 2.18 -0.49
C CYS A 75 2.55 3.20 0.45
N GLN A 76 3.30 3.74 1.41
CA GLN A 76 2.77 4.56 2.49
C GLN A 76 2.46 6.02 2.11
N ARG A 77 3.06 6.54 1.02
CA ARG A 77 3.03 7.97 0.67
C ARG A 77 1.64 8.51 0.41
N ALA A 78 0.88 7.82 -0.43
CA ALA A 78 -0.48 8.23 -0.77
C ALA A 78 -1.40 8.17 0.45
N SER A 79 -1.26 7.13 1.27
CA SER A 79 -2.07 6.95 2.48
C SER A 79 -1.80 8.04 3.52
N GLU A 80 -0.52 8.34 3.81
CA GLU A 80 -0.11 9.41 4.73
C GLU A 80 -0.52 10.80 4.23
N ALA A 81 -0.44 11.04 2.92
CA ALA A 81 -0.92 12.28 2.31
C ALA A 81 -2.43 12.44 2.51
N VAL A 82 -3.22 11.39 2.29
CA VAL A 82 -4.66 11.46 2.47
C VAL A 82 -5.04 11.68 3.94
N VAL A 83 -4.50 10.90 4.86
CA VAL A 83 -4.97 10.91 6.26
C VAL A 83 -4.37 12.05 7.07
N TYR A 84 -3.08 12.37 6.87
CA TYR A 84 -2.37 13.39 7.62
C TYR A 84 -2.01 14.64 6.82
N GLY A 85 -2.08 14.60 5.49
CA GLY A 85 -1.52 15.67 4.66
C GLY A 85 0.01 15.67 4.70
N TYR A 86 0.64 14.55 5.01
CA TYR A 86 2.09 14.39 5.02
C TYR A 86 2.54 13.67 3.75
N TYR A 87 3.43 14.27 2.96
CA TYR A 87 3.89 13.70 1.70
C TYR A 87 5.40 13.82 1.56
N VAL A 88 6.04 12.81 0.99
CA VAL A 88 7.47 12.82 0.64
C VAL A 88 7.57 12.68 -0.87
N ASP A 89 8.25 13.61 -1.52
CA ASP A 89 8.49 13.59 -2.97
C ASP A 89 9.72 12.72 -3.28
N GLU A 90 9.46 11.42 -3.47
CA GLU A 90 10.51 10.44 -3.79
C GLU A 90 11.11 10.66 -5.18
N GLU A 91 10.34 11.23 -6.12
CA GLU A 91 10.83 11.53 -7.46
C GLU A 91 11.87 12.65 -7.44
N ARG A 92 11.60 13.70 -6.66
CA ARG A 92 12.56 14.78 -6.43
C ARG A 92 13.84 14.24 -5.81
N PHE A 93 13.74 13.41 -4.77
CA PHE A 93 14.90 12.75 -4.16
C PHE A 93 15.73 11.97 -5.18
N LEU A 94 15.08 11.17 -6.03
CA LEU A 94 15.78 10.37 -7.04
C LEU A 94 16.47 11.21 -8.12
N LYS A 95 15.94 12.39 -8.45
CA LYS A 95 16.51 13.30 -9.46
C LYS A 95 17.64 14.17 -8.89
N GLU A 96 17.47 14.68 -7.69
CA GLU A 96 18.31 15.74 -7.12
C GLU A 96 19.32 15.22 -6.09
N GLY A 97 19.12 14.00 -5.56
CA GLY A 97 19.99 13.41 -4.54
C GLY A 97 19.94 14.14 -3.19
N GLU A 98 18.89 14.93 -2.94
CA GLU A 98 18.70 15.71 -1.71
C GLU A 98 18.30 14.83 -0.52
N THR A 99 17.96 15.44 0.63
CA THR A 99 17.42 14.69 1.78
C THR A 99 15.96 14.33 1.55
N LEU A 100 15.53 13.12 1.90
CA LEU A 100 14.11 12.75 1.96
C LEU A 100 13.39 13.60 3.01
N GLN A 101 12.77 14.68 2.59
CA GLN A 101 12.03 15.60 3.47
C GLN A 101 10.53 15.45 3.24
N GLY A 102 9.79 15.35 4.35
CA GLY A 102 8.34 15.37 4.33
C GLY A 102 7.82 16.80 4.28
N GLN A 103 6.79 17.02 3.47
CA GLN A 103 6.11 18.30 3.33
C GLN A 103 4.62 18.18 3.60
N ARG A 104 4.01 19.32 3.96
CA ARG A 104 2.56 19.42 4.10
C ARG A 104 1.92 19.50 2.72
N LEU A 105 1.04 18.56 2.42
CA LEU A 105 0.21 18.56 1.22
C LEU A 105 -1.25 18.80 1.62
N THR A 106 -1.79 19.96 1.23
CA THR A 106 -3.13 20.42 1.63
C THR A 106 -4.23 19.92 0.70
N SER A 107 -3.95 19.81 -0.59
CA SER A 107 -4.87 19.32 -1.62
C SER A 107 -4.12 18.64 -2.77
N VAL A 108 -4.85 17.86 -3.57
CA VAL A 108 -4.41 17.40 -4.90
C VAL A 108 -5.43 17.78 -5.94
N ARG A 109 -4.98 18.04 -7.18
CA ARG A 109 -5.88 18.38 -8.29
C ARG A 109 -6.36 17.12 -9.01
N LYS A 110 -7.63 17.12 -9.40
CA LYS A 110 -8.18 16.19 -10.40
C LYS A 110 -7.83 16.66 -11.80
N ASP A 111 -8.13 15.82 -12.79
CA ASP A 111 -7.88 16.13 -14.21
C ASP A 111 -8.76 17.30 -14.71
N ASN A 112 -9.94 17.46 -14.12
CA ASN A 112 -10.81 18.63 -14.33
C ASN A 112 -10.41 19.86 -13.51
N LEU A 113 -9.19 19.89 -12.96
CA LEU A 113 -8.60 20.94 -12.15
C LEU A 113 -9.27 21.22 -10.79
N SER A 114 -10.36 20.53 -10.45
CA SER A 114 -10.95 20.66 -9.12
C SER A 114 -10.00 20.15 -8.04
N GLU A 115 -9.93 20.87 -6.93
CA GLU A 115 -9.09 20.51 -5.81
C GLU A 115 -9.79 19.52 -4.87
N VAL A 116 -9.05 18.49 -4.48
CA VAL A 116 -9.46 17.52 -3.48
C VAL A 116 -8.63 17.79 -2.24
N PRO A 117 -9.25 18.30 -1.18
CA PRO A 117 -8.53 18.57 0.06
C PRO A 117 -8.03 17.26 0.70
N LEU A 118 -6.93 17.32 1.46
CA LEU A 118 -6.33 16.18 2.16
C LEU A 118 -6.38 16.36 3.68
N ALA A 119 -5.54 15.63 4.42
CA ALA A 119 -5.50 15.59 5.87
C ALA A 119 -6.86 15.25 6.49
N VAL A 120 -7.43 14.12 6.07
CA VAL A 120 -8.75 13.63 6.50
C VAL A 120 -8.89 13.64 8.03
N PHE A 121 -7.86 13.29 8.79
CA PHE A 121 -7.94 13.27 10.26
C PHE A 121 -7.87 14.65 10.93
N GLY A 122 -7.49 15.69 10.19
CA GLY A 122 -7.54 17.08 10.66
C GLY A 122 -8.88 17.76 10.42
N ARG A 123 -9.89 17.03 9.95
CA ARG A 123 -11.16 17.58 9.47
C ARG A 123 -12.31 17.12 10.36
N GLU A 124 -13.13 18.07 10.80
CA GLU A 124 -14.25 17.81 11.71
C GLU A 124 -15.28 16.86 11.11
N GLU A 125 -15.54 16.94 9.81
CA GLU A 125 -16.49 16.06 9.11
C GLU A 125 -16.05 14.58 9.10
N PHE A 126 -14.80 14.29 9.48
CA PHE A 126 -14.22 12.95 9.61
C PHE A 126 -13.91 12.54 11.05
N SER A 127 -14.41 13.28 12.05
CA SER A 127 -14.28 12.92 13.48
C SER A 127 -14.87 11.55 13.84
N TRP A 128 -15.81 11.04 13.04
CA TRP A 128 -16.36 9.69 13.18
C TRP A 128 -15.36 8.57 12.85
N LEU A 129 -14.32 8.86 12.07
CA LEU A 129 -13.36 7.88 11.59
C LEU A 129 -12.18 7.78 12.56
N SER A 130 -12.08 6.66 13.28
CA SER A 130 -11.08 6.46 14.33
C SER A 130 -9.71 6.08 13.81
N ALA A 131 -9.68 5.28 12.74
CA ALA A 131 -8.43 4.85 12.13
C ALA A 131 -8.66 4.39 10.68
N VAL A 132 -7.58 4.39 9.90
CA VAL A 132 -7.51 3.78 8.58
C VAL A 132 -6.49 2.65 8.61
N ILE A 133 -6.92 1.46 8.22
CA ILE A 133 -6.02 0.33 7.95
C ILE A 133 -5.71 0.31 6.47
N PHE A 134 -4.44 0.23 6.12
CA PHE A 134 -3.97 0.17 4.75
C PHE A 134 -3.06 -1.04 4.52
N SER A 135 -3.23 -1.71 3.37
CA SER A 135 -2.25 -2.69 2.90
C SER A 135 -2.17 -2.71 1.37
N SER A 136 -0.96 -2.56 0.84
CA SER A 136 -0.61 -2.82 -0.56
C SER A 136 -0.08 -4.25 -0.78
N CYS A 137 0.13 -5.02 0.30
CA CYS A 137 0.73 -6.34 0.28
C CYS A 137 -0.27 -7.50 0.46
N ALA A 138 -1.56 -7.26 0.72
CA ALA A 138 -2.57 -8.33 0.84
C ALA A 138 -3.11 -8.81 -0.52
N SER A 139 -2.20 -9.20 -1.42
CA SER A 139 -2.50 -9.74 -2.76
C SER A 139 -2.26 -11.26 -2.86
N TRP A 140 -2.48 -11.85 -4.04
CA TRP A 140 -2.15 -13.26 -4.33
C TRP A 140 -0.70 -13.64 -4.00
N GLY A 141 0.22 -12.68 -4.02
CA GLY A 141 1.59 -12.93 -3.59
C GLY A 141 1.69 -13.37 -2.12
N LYS A 142 0.77 -12.94 -1.24
CA LYS A 142 0.76 -13.26 0.20
C LYS A 142 0.28 -14.69 0.37
N VAL A 143 -0.75 -15.07 -0.37
CA VAL A 143 -1.18 -16.47 -0.46
C VAL A 143 -0.03 -17.35 -0.95
N ARG A 144 0.70 -16.94 -2.00
CA ARG A 144 1.88 -17.67 -2.47
C ARG A 144 2.97 -17.73 -1.40
N ALA A 145 3.24 -16.64 -0.68
CA ALA A 145 4.26 -16.64 0.37
C ALA A 145 3.92 -17.60 1.52
N LEU A 146 2.68 -17.55 2.01
CA LEU A 146 2.20 -18.31 3.17
C LEU A 146 1.79 -19.76 2.86
N SER A 147 1.53 -20.09 1.59
CA SER A 147 1.18 -21.46 1.20
C SER A 147 2.33 -22.44 1.34
N SER A 148 2.02 -23.74 1.37
CA SER A 148 3.01 -24.83 1.26
C SER A 148 3.29 -25.24 -0.19
N ASP A 149 3.09 -24.34 -1.17
CA ASP A 149 3.28 -24.64 -2.60
C ASP A 149 4.72 -25.13 -2.87
N PRO A 150 4.91 -26.36 -3.35
CA PRO A 150 6.24 -26.95 -3.55
C PRO A 150 6.93 -26.48 -4.83
N ASN A 151 6.29 -25.63 -5.64
CA ASN A 151 6.85 -25.19 -6.92
C ASN A 151 8.19 -24.46 -6.73
N PRO A 152 9.31 -25.02 -7.24
CA PRO A 152 10.64 -24.44 -7.04
C PRO A 152 10.90 -23.20 -7.89
N ASN A 153 10.00 -22.89 -8.84
CA ASN A 153 10.16 -21.79 -9.79
C ASN A 153 9.48 -20.49 -9.33
N ILE A 154 9.12 -20.40 -8.04
CA ILE A 154 8.55 -19.17 -7.46
C ILE A 154 9.67 -18.36 -6.80
N PHE A 155 9.78 -17.11 -7.21
CA PHE A 155 10.78 -16.16 -6.71
C PHE A 155 10.08 -14.93 -6.15
N PHE A 156 10.60 -14.47 -5.02
CA PHE A 156 10.16 -13.26 -4.33
C PHE A 156 11.25 -12.21 -4.40
N GLU A 157 10.85 -10.98 -4.70
CA GLU A 157 11.63 -9.79 -4.40
C GLU A 157 10.84 -8.95 -3.39
N ALA A 158 11.41 -8.73 -2.22
CA ALA A 158 10.79 -7.98 -1.15
C ALA A 158 11.66 -6.79 -0.75
N VAL A 159 11.01 -5.66 -0.55
CA VAL A 159 11.61 -4.44 -0.02
C VAL A 159 11.12 -4.29 1.41
N ARG A 160 12.06 -4.21 2.34
CA ARG A 160 11.81 -4.13 3.78
C ARG A 160 12.40 -2.84 4.35
N LEU A 161 11.74 -2.30 5.38
CA LEU A 161 12.17 -1.10 6.06
C LEU A 161 13.58 -1.28 6.63
N ASN A 162 14.45 -0.29 6.40
CA ASN A 162 15.73 -0.14 7.06
C ASN A 162 15.63 1.07 7.99
N THR A 163 15.69 0.86 9.31
CA THR A 163 15.60 1.97 10.27
C THR A 163 16.92 2.71 10.46
N SER A 164 18.03 2.14 9.98
CA SER A 164 19.38 2.68 10.15
C SER A 164 19.91 3.40 8.91
N GLY A 165 19.12 3.47 7.83
CA GLY A 165 19.55 4.13 6.59
C GLY A 165 18.40 4.45 5.64
N VAL A 166 18.69 5.27 4.63
CA VAL A 166 17.70 5.70 3.62
C VAL A 166 17.40 4.65 2.57
N MET A 167 18.31 3.68 2.39
CA MET A 167 18.13 2.58 1.45
C MET A 167 17.45 1.40 2.16
N PRO A 168 16.37 0.84 1.59
CA PRO A 168 15.66 -0.27 2.19
C PRO A 168 16.49 -1.56 2.09
N HIS A 169 16.15 -2.54 2.93
CA HIS A 169 16.65 -3.90 2.76
C HIS A 169 15.97 -4.55 1.56
N VAL A 170 16.76 -5.13 0.64
CA VAL A 170 16.23 -5.83 -0.54
C VAL A 170 16.52 -7.32 -0.39
N VAL A 171 15.45 -8.12 -0.38
CA VAL A 171 15.52 -9.58 -0.30
C VAL A 171 15.09 -10.17 -1.63
N ARG A 172 15.98 -10.94 -2.26
CA ARG A 172 15.66 -11.75 -3.44
C ARG A 172 15.86 -13.22 -3.09
N ALA A 173 14.78 -13.99 -3.10
CA ALA A 173 14.81 -15.37 -2.63
C ALA A 173 13.85 -16.28 -3.42
N LYS A 174 14.21 -17.56 -3.52
CA LYS A 174 13.25 -18.60 -3.88
C LYS A 174 12.20 -18.74 -2.79
N LYS A 175 11.01 -19.22 -3.13
CA LYS A 175 9.94 -19.49 -2.15
C LYS A 175 10.44 -20.31 -0.95
N SER A 176 11.27 -21.33 -1.18
CA SER A 176 11.82 -22.20 -0.13
C SER A 176 12.67 -21.47 0.92
N ALA A 177 13.16 -20.26 0.60
CA ALA A 177 13.99 -19.43 1.47
C ALA A 177 13.32 -18.08 1.79
N TYR A 178 12.06 -17.87 1.38
CA TYR A 178 11.32 -16.64 1.62
C TYR A 178 10.25 -16.85 2.69
N SER A 179 10.17 -15.93 3.64
CA SER A 179 9.13 -15.89 4.66
C SER A 179 8.62 -14.46 4.88
N GLU A 180 7.32 -14.35 5.13
CA GLU A 180 6.64 -13.16 5.65
C GLU A 180 5.54 -13.63 6.59
N SER A 181 5.08 -12.77 7.51
CA SER A 181 3.92 -13.08 8.34
C SER A 181 2.60 -12.73 7.65
N LEU A 182 1.48 -13.15 8.23
CA LEU A 182 0.16 -12.72 7.77
C LEU A 182 0.01 -11.21 7.85
N LEU A 183 0.59 -10.60 8.89
CA LEU A 183 0.46 -9.18 9.22
C LEU A 183 1.48 -8.31 8.49
N ASP A 184 2.55 -8.89 7.92
CA ASP A 184 3.55 -8.15 7.14
C ASP A 184 2.90 -7.30 6.02
N GLY A 185 3.22 -6.01 6.01
CA GLY A 185 2.68 -5.02 5.08
C GLY A 185 1.32 -4.44 5.47
N LEU A 186 0.86 -4.68 6.71
CA LEU A 186 -0.28 -3.98 7.31
C LEU A 186 0.17 -2.67 7.96
N ARG A 187 -0.57 -1.59 7.69
CA ARG A 187 -0.33 -0.26 8.26
C ARG A 187 -1.61 0.26 8.91
N VAL A 188 -1.50 0.81 10.11
CA VAL A 188 -2.63 1.40 10.84
C VAL A 188 -2.34 2.87 11.13
N TYR A 189 -3.22 3.73 10.66
CA TYR A 189 -3.14 5.18 10.84
C TYR A 189 -4.25 5.61 11.79
N HIS A 190 -3.89 6.11 12.96
CA HIS A 190 -4.84 6.53 13.99
C HIS A 190 -5.23 8.00 13.80
N ASN A 191 -6.52 8.31 14.00
CA ASN A 191 -7.03 9.67 13.97
C ASN A 191 -6.98 10.29 15.38
N PRO A 192 -6.10 11.28 15.63
CA PRO A 192 -6.02 11.94 16.94
C PRO A 192 -7.24 12.81 17.24
N SER A 193 -8.02 13.19 16.23
CA SER A 193 -9.21 14.05 16.34
C SER A 193 -10.52 13.25 16.36
N ALA A 194 -10.47 11.92 16.45
CA ALA A 194 -11.67 11.11 16.42
C ALA A 194 -12.51 11.24 17.70
N THR A 195 -13.84 11.27 17.55
CA THR A 195 -14.80 11.29 18.66
C THR A 195 -14.68 10.03 19.53
N HIS A 196 -14.47 8.87 18.89
CA HIS A 196 -14.21 7.60 19.57
C HIS A 196 -12.88 7.05 19.09
N LYS A 197 -11.80 7.30 19.82
CA LYS A 197 -10.45 6.87 19.42
C LYS A 197 -10.31 5.35 19.47
N LEU A 198 -9.57 4.79 18.51
CA LEU A 198 -9.16 3.39 18.55
C LEU A 198 -8.02 3.24 19.56
N ASP A 199 -8.09 2.26 20.46
CA ASP A 199 -6.95 1.93 21.32
C ASP A 199 -5.81 1.37 20.46
N VAL A 200 -4.64 2.00 20.54
CA VAL A 200 -3.40 1.59 19.84
C VAL A 200 -3.02 0.14 20.16
N LYS A 201 -3.40 -0.37 21.35
CA LYS A 201 -3.17 -1.77 21.74
C LYS A 201 -3.94 -2.77 20.88
N ALA A 202 -5.05 -2.36 20.25
CA ALA A 202 -5.87 -3.25 19.41
C ALA A 202 -5.11 -3.84 18.21
N PHE A 203 -4.07 -3.14 17.73
CA PHE A 203 -3.22 -3.56 16.61
C PHE A 203 -1.74 -3.64 16.98
N ARG A 204 -1.40 -3.66 18.28
CA ARG A 204 0.00 -3.73 18.73
C ARG A 204 0.57 -5.11 18.42
N HIS A 205 1.43 -5.17 17.41
CA HIS A 205 2.13 -6.38 17.00
C HIS A 205 3.43 -6.00 16.27
N LEU A 206 4.49 -6.79 16.44
CA LEU A 206 5.81 -6.51 15.85
C LEU A 206 5.79 -6.39 14.32
N ASP A 207 4.83 -7.02 13.65
CA ASP A 207 4.70 -7.01 12.19
C ASP A 207 3.72 -5.96 11.64
N VAL A 208 3.14 -5.13 12.51
CA VAL A 208 2.15 -4.11 12.12
C VAL A 208 2.77 -2.74 12.32
N PHE A 209 2.85 -1.97 11.24
CA PHE A 209 3.17 -0.55 11.35
C PHE A 209 1.99 0.20 11.97
N GLN A 210 2.24 1.06 12.96
CA GLN A 210 1.25 2.01 13.45
C GLN A 210 1.79 3.43 13.47
N SER A 211 0.93 4.39 13.12
CA SER A 211 1.20 5.82 13.20
C SER A 211 0.11 6.49 14.02
N TYR A 212 0.48 7.18 15.09
CA TYR A 212 -0.45 7.79 16.04
C TYR A 212 0.20 8.98 16.75
N PHE A 213 -0.62 9.87 17.29
CA PHE A 213 -0.15 10.95 18.16
C PHE A 213 -0.22 10.48 19.63
N SER A 214 0.91 10.52 20.35
CA SER A 214 0.95 10.30 21.80
C SER A 214 0.57 11.59 22.51
N GLU A 215 -0.57 11.62 23.19
CA GLU A 215 -0.97 12.79 23.98
C GLU A 215 -0.07 13.02 25.20
N GLY A 216 0.42 11.94 25.82
CA GLY A 216 1.27 12.03 27.01
C GLY A 216 2.63 12.66 26.70
N ASP A 217 3.21 12.30 25.56
CA ASP A 217 4.52 12.79 25.12
C ASP A 217 4.41 14.00 24.19
N ALA A 218 3.18 14.38 23.80
CA ALA A 218 2.86 15.41 22.82
C ALA A 218 3.62 15.26 21.48
N GLU A 219 3.85 14.02 21.07
CA GLU A 219 4.69 13.69 19.92
C GLU A 219 4.04 12.71 18.96
N TRP A 220 4.50 12.73 17.71
CA TRP A 220 4.06 11.80 16.69
C TRP A 220 4.86 10.49 16.76
N MET A 221 4.17 9.38 16.94
CA MET A 221 4.77 8.05 17.09
C MET A 221 4.67 7.24 15.80
N TYR A 222 5.76 6.56 15.47
CA TYR A 222 5.84 5.53 14.45
C TYR A 222 6.25 4.22 15.11
N ASP A 223 5.28 3.35 15.40
CA ASP A 223 5.52 2.01 15.91
C ASP A 223 5.84 1.10 14.72
N GLN A 224 7.13 0.84 14.54
CA GLN A 224 7.67 0.07 13.43
C GLN A 224 8.99 -0.58 13.84
N ARG A 225 9.24 -1.79 13.33
CA ARG A 225 10.53 -2.47 13.49
C ARG A 225 11.34 -2.45 12.20
N ASP A 226 12.65 -2.58 12.34
CA ASP A 226 13.51 -2.90 11.21
C ASP A 226 13.03 -4.19 10.52
N GLY A 227 13.10 -4.21 9.19
CA GLY A 227 12.71 -5.35 8.39
C GLY A 227 11.20 -5.48 8.11
N LEU A 228 10.34 -4.54 8.51
CA LEU A 228 8.91 -4.55 8.13
C LEU A 228 8.74 -4.56 6.60
N LEU A 229 7.81 -5.39 6.10
CA LEU A 229 7.54 -5.45 4.67
C LEU A 229 6.90 -4.14 4.16
N LEU A 230 7.60 -3.46 3.23
CA LEU A 230 7.07 -2.27 2.54
C LEU A 230 6.41 -2.66 1.21
N TYR A 231 7.03 -3.59 0.50
CA TYR A 231 6.61 -4.02 -0.83
C TYR A 231 7.08 -5.45 -1.12
N ARG A 232 6.34 -6.18 -1.96
CA ARG A 232 6.87 -7.38 -2.63
C ARG A 232 6.40 -7.51 -4.08
N SER A 233 7.21 -8.20 -4.86
CA SER A 233 6.86 -8.78 -6.15
C SER A 233 7.01 -10.31 -6.11
N VAL A 234 6.24 -11.00 -6.94
CA VAL A 234 6.30 -12.46 -7.08
C VAL A 234 6.37 -12.78 -8.56
N ILE A 235 7.37 -13.58 -8.93
CA ILE A 235 7.58 -14.07 -10.29
C ILE A 235 7.51 -15.60 -10.25
N THR A 236 6.82 -16.19 -11.21
CA THR A 236 6.80 -17.64 -11.41
C THR A 236 7.43 -17.95 -12.75
N GLY A 237 8.56 -18.65 -12.73
CA GLY A 237 9.19 -19.18 -13.93
C GLY A 237 8.34 -20.30 -14.50
N ILE A 238 8.04 -20.23 -15.79
CA ILE A 238 7.42 -21.32 -16.54
C ILE A 238 8.54 -22.00 -17.33
N PRO A 239 8.87 -23.27 -17.06
CA PRO A 239 9.84 -24.00 -17.86
C PRO A 239 9.40 -24.01 -19.33
N ARG A 240 10.30 -23.70 -20.26
CA ARG A 240 10.03 -23.89 -21.69
C ARG A 240 9.87 -25.39 -21.93
N GLN A 241 8.76 -25.80 -22.53
CA GLN A 241 8.68 -27.14 -23.11
C GLN A 241 9.79 -27.26 -24.16
N ALA A 242 10.63 -28.29 -24.04
CA ALA A 242 11.57 -28.62 -25.09
C ALA A 242 10.76 -28.97 -26.33
N THR A 243 10.90 -28.19 -27.41
CA THR A 243 10.44 -28.58 -28.73
C THR A 243 11.14 -29.90 -29.06
N SER A 244 10.39 -31.00 -29.08
CA SER A 244 10.87 -32.28 -29.59
C SER A 244 11.42 -32.04 -31.00
N GLY A 245 12.73 -32.22 -31.17
CA GLY A 245 13.39 -32.07 -32.45
C GLY A 245 12.73 -32.95 -33.50
N ASN A 246 12.45 -32.36 -34.66
CA ASN A 246 12.06 -33.08 -35.86
C ASN A 246 13.21 -34.05 -36.20
N PRO A 247 13.00 -35.38 -36.28
CA PRO A 247 14.07 -36.28 -36.67
C PRO A 247 14.46 -35.96 -38.12
N ALA A 248 15.75 -35.68 -38.32
CA ALA A 248 16.33 -35.40 -39.61
C ALA A 248 15.94 -36.49 -40.62
N ALA A 249 15.38 -36.08 -41.76
CA ALA A 249 15.23 -36.95 -42.91
C ALA A 249 16.63 -37.37 -43.38
N SER A 250 16.95 -38.64 -43.20
CA SER A 250 18.06 -39.31 -43.86
C SER A 250 17.76 -39.35 -45.37
N SER A 251 18.43 -38.51 -46.16
CA SER A 251 18.53 -38.71 -47.60
C SER A 251 19.83 -39.45 -47.92
N SER A 252 19.73 -40.76 -47.97
CA SER A 252 20.64 -41.61 -48.75
C SER A 252 20.16 -41.61 -50.20
N LEU A 253 20.98 -41.04 -51.09
CA LEU A 253 21.39 -41.46 -52.45
C LEU A 253 21.90 -40.25 -53.24
#